data_AF-A0A522BG00-F1
#
_entry.id   AF-A0A522BG00-F1
#
_cell.length_a   1.000
_cell.length_b   1.000
_cell.length_c   1.000
_cell.angle_alpha   90.00
_cell.angle_beta   90.00
_cell.angle_gamma   90.00
#
_symmetry.space_group_name_H-M   'P 1'
#
loop_
_entity.id
_entity.type
_entity.pdbx_description
1 polymer ?
#
loop_
_entity_poly.entity_id
_entity_poly.type
_entity_poly.pdbx_seq_one_letter_code
_entity_poly.pdbx_strand_id
1 'polypeptide(L)'
;MRLADQILEHVHLTQRQVAETRWDSKRGDRRTRQWPEAAAVSKITKVSSVCNICGWRERGFEGVEHSESALCPVCGSIARDRFLYWCWTKRTSYDPEAAVLETSPRMGGLYRERMIQRVDYTCSDYD
;
A
#
# COMPACT_ATOMS: atom_id res chain seq x y z
N MET A 1 -26.44 -4.02 -17.69
CA MET A 1 -25.04 -3.62 -17.47
C MET A 1 -24.36 -3.50 -18.82
N ARG A 2 -23.58 -2.43 -19.11
CA ARG A 2 -22.96 -2.26 -20.44
C ARG A 2 -21.72 -3.16 -20.53
N LEU A 3 -21.42 -3.67 -21.72
CA LEU A 3 -20.23 -4.54 -21.97
C LEU A 3 -18.92 -3.91 -21.45
N ALA A 4 -18.79 -2.58 -21.57
CA ALA A 4 -17.63 -1.85 -21.05
C ALA A 4 -17.46 -1.98 -19.52
N ASP A 5 -18.56 -1.96 -18.77
CA ASP A 5 -18.54 -2.07 -17.30
C ASP A 5 -18.06 -3.47 -16.89
N GLN A 6 -18.55 -4.51 -17.60
CA GLN A 6 -18.13 -5.91 -17.38
C GLN A 6 -16.64 -6.11 -17.68
N ILE A 7 -16.12 -5.50 -18.75
CA ILE A 7 -14.70 -5.57 -19.09
C ILE A 7 -13.87 -4.91 -17.98
N LEU A 8 -14.25 -3.72 -17.51
CA LEU A 8 -13.53 -3.03 -16.45
C LEU A 8 -13.52 -3.82 -15.15
N GLU A 9 -14.66 -4.37 -14.75
CA GLU A 9 -14.78 -5.24 -13.59
C GLU A 9 -13.82 -6.45 -13.70
N HIS A 10 -13.83 -7.13 -14.84
CA HIS A 10 -12.95 -8.26 -15.09
C HIS A 10 -11.45 -7.88 -15.00
N VAL A 11 -11.07 -6.70 -15.51
CA VAL A 11 -9.69 -6.22 -15.40
C VAL A 11 -9.30 -5.94 -13.96
N HIS A 12 -10.17 -5.31 -13.16
CA HIS A 12 -9.89 -5.06 -11.73
C HIS A 12 -9.76 -6.36 -10.94
N LEU A 13 -10.63 -7.35 -11.18
CA LEU A 13 -10.53 -8.68 -10.60
C LEU A 13 -9.19 -9.36 -10.98
N THR A 14 -8.80 -9.26 -12.25
CA THR A 14 -7.53 -9.80 -12.73
C THR A 14 -6.34 -9.11 -12.06
N GLN A 15 -6.36 -7.77 -11.91
CA GLN A 15 -5.29 -7.03 -11.22
C GLN A 15 -5.17 -7.44 -9.75
N ARG A 16 -6.31 -7.64 -9.07
CA ARG A 16 -6.35 -8.16 -7.71
C ARG A 16 -5.68 -9.54 -7.63
N GLN A 17 -6.07 -10.49 -8.48
CA GLN A 17 -5.52 -11.85 -8.48
C GLN A 17 -4.00 -11.88 -8.76
N VAL A 18 -3.53 -11.02 -9.67
CA VAL A 18 -2.09 -10.87 -9.94
C VAL A 18 -1.38 -10.30 -8.70
N ALA A 19 -1.96 -9.32 -8.03
CA ALA A 19 -1.42 -8.76 -6.80
C ALA A 19 -1.41 -9.80 -5.66
N GLU A 20 -2.46 -10.61 -5.50
CA GLU A 20 -2.52 -11.72 -4.54
C GLU A 20 -1.41 -12.74 -4.80
N THR A 21 -1.27 -13.19 -6.04
CA THR A 21 -0.22 -14.14 -6.44
C THR A 21 1.19 -13.60 -6.12
N ARG A 22 1.43 -12.30 -6.39
CA ARG A 22 2.70 -11.65 -6.06
C ARG A 22 2.88 -11.46 -4.56
N TRP A 23 1.81 -11.14 -3.85
CA TRP A 23 1.79 -10.97 -2.41
C TRP A 23 2.20 -12.25 -1.70
N ASP A 24 1.66 -13.39 -2.13
CA ASP A 24 1.91 -14.70 -1.53
C ASP A 24 3.29 -15.27 -1.89
N SER A 25 3.92 -14.78 -2.96
CA SER A 25 5.28 -15.17 -3.30
C SER A 25 6.25 -14.80 -2.16
N LYS A 26 7.24 -15.62 -1.81
CA LYS A 26 8.26 -15.23 -0.80
C LYS A 26 9.50 -14.52 -1.40
N ARG A 27 9.41 -14.04 -2.65
CA ARG A 27 10.58 -13.54 -3.42
C ARG A 27 10.67 -12.01 -3.52
N GLY A 28 11.85 -11.44 -3.28
CA GLY A 28 12.10 -10.00 -3.44
C GLY A 28 11.60 -9.13 -2.28
N ASP A 29 11.66 -7.81 -2.44
CA ASP A 29 11.32 -6.84 -1.38
C ASP A 29 9.80 -6.76 -1.13
N ARG A 30 9.33 -7.43 -0.06
CA ARG A 30 7.92 -7.45 0.34
C ARG A 30 7.37 -6.07 0.70
N ARG A 31 8.22 -5.12 1.09
CA ARG A 31 7.81 -3.74 1.44
C ARG A 31 7.27 -2.98 0.24
N THR A 32 7.71 -3.31 -0.97
CA THR A 32 7.33 -2.58 -2.19
C THR A 32 6.16 -3.19 -2.96
N ARG A 33 5.63 -4.32 -2.48
CA ARG A 33 4.55 -5.03 -3.14
C ARG A 33 3.22 -4.32 -2.99
N GLN A 34 2.49 -4.26 -4.09
CA GLN A 34 1.12 -3.78 -4.13
C GLN A 34 0.21 -4.74 -3.37
N TRP A 35 -0.72 -4.18 -2.60
CA TRP A 35 -1.73 -4.93 -1.87
C TRP A 35 -2.85 -5.36 -2.83
N PRO A 36 -3.44 -6.55 -2.63
CA PRO A 36 -4.64 -6.97 -3.35
C PRO A 36 -5.76 -5.93 -3.34
N GLU A 37 -6.04 -5.34 -2.18
CA GLU A 37 -7.09 -4.32 -2.00
C GLU A 37 -6.77 -3.06 -2.81
N ALA A 38 -5.51 -2.65 -2.82
CA ALA A 38 -5.08 -1.49 -3.58
C ALA A 38 -5.15 -1.73 -5.08
N ALA A 39 -4.78 -2.93 -5.55
CA ALA A 39 -4.88 -3.30 -6.96
C ALA A 39 -6.32 -3.32 -7.45
N ALA A 40 -7.24 -3.86 -6.64
CA ALA A 40 -8.66 -3.97 -6.97
C ALA A 40 -9.33 -2.60 -7.26
N VAL A 41 -8.87 -1.53 -6.60
CA VAL A 41 -9.45 -0.18 -6.72
C VAL A 41 -8.55 0.83 -7.44
N SER A 42 -7.39 0.40 -7.94
CA SER A 42 -6.47 1.28 -8.68
C SER A 42 -6.99 1.55 -10.09
N LYS A 43 -6.72 2.75 -10.62
CA LYS A 43 -6.93 3.00 -12.06
C LYS A 43 -5.86 2.32 -12.91
N ILE A 44 -6.33 1.75 -14.02
CA ILE A 44 -5.52 1.01 -15.01
C ILE A 44 -4.92 1.96 -16.08
N THR A 45 -5.48 3.16 -16.23
CA THR A 45 -5.11 4.15 -17.26
C THR A 45 -4.08 5.15 -16.75
N LYS A 46 -3.92 6.31 -17.42
CA LYS A 46 -2.95 7.35 -17.05
C LYS A 46 -3.14 7.78 -15.58
N VAL A 47 -2.14 7.48 -14.76
CA VAL A 47 -2.05 7.83 -13.33
C VAL A 47 -0.95 8.86 -13.10
N SER A 48 -1.10 9.68 -12.06
CA SER A 48 -0.08 10.64 -11.61
C SER A 48 0.32 10.45 -10.15
N SER A 49 -0.40 9.62 -9.41
CA SER A 49 -0.15 9.36 -7.99
C SER A 49 -0.07 7.86 -7.72
N VAL A 50 0.94 7.46 -6.94
CA VAL A 50 1.13 6.08 -6.48
C VAL A 50 1.45 6.07 -4.99
N CYS A 51 0.68 5.31 -4.20
CA CYS A 51 1.02 5.07 -2.80
C CYS A 51 2.17 4.05 -2.72
N ASN A 52 3.31 4.42 -2.17
CA ASN A 52 4.46 3.51 -2.01
C ASN A 52 4.31 2.49 -0.86
N ILE A 53 3.24 2.60 -0.06
CA ILE A 53 2.95 1.67 1.05
C ILE A 53 2.09 0.51 0.57
N CYS A 54 0.93 0.80 -0.02
CA CYS A 54 -0.04 -0.20 -0.49
C CYS A 54 -0.03 -0.40 -2.01
N GLY A 55 0.60 0.47 -2.78
CA GLY A 55 0.65 0.40 -4.24
C GLY A 55 -0.60 0.91 -4.97
N TRP A 56 -1.53 1.61 -4.28
CA TRP A 56 -2.71 2.23 -4.91
C TRP A 56 -2.32 3.28 -5.97
N ARG A 57 -3.10 3.38 -7.05
CA ARG A 57 -2.81 4.25 -8.20
C ARG A 57 -4.04 5.03 -8.68
N GLU A 58 -3.90 6.34 -8.81
CA GLU A 58 -4.92 7.24 -9.39
C GLU A 58 -4.26 8.55 -9.87
N ARG A 59 -5.04 9.56 -10.22
CA ARG A 59 -4.62 10.92 -10.53
C ARG A 59 -4.16 11.67 -9.28
N GLY A 60 -4.84 11.55 -8.14
CA GLY A 60 -4.51 12.30 -6.94
C GLY A 60 -4.88 11.59 -5.64
N PHE A 61 -4.19 11.91 -4.55
CA PHE A 61 -4.61 11.53 -3.20
C PHE A 61 -5.83 12.37 -2.77
N GLU A 62 -6.60 11.86 -1.81
CA GLU A 62 -7.71 12.60 -1.20
C GLU A 62 -7.19 13.66 -0.21
N GLY A 63 -8.07 14.56 0.24
CA GLY A 63 -7.71 15.67 1.14
C GLY A 63 -7.15 16.88 0.39
N VAL A 64 -6.34 17.70 1.08
CA VAL A 64 -5.68 18.89 0.50
C VAL A 64 -4.19 18.64 0.26
N GLU A 65 -3.56 19.50 -0.55
CA GLU A 65 -2.13 19.48 -0.86
C GLU A 65 -1.26 19.86 0.36
N HIS A 66 -1.19 18.97 1.34
CA HIS A 66 -0.44 19.15 2.57
C HIS A 66 0.13 17.81 3.05
N SER A 67 1.30 17.84 3.71
CA SER A 67 1.98 16.63 4.20
C SER A 67 1.09 15.81 5.14
N GLU A 68 0.23 16.51 5.89
CA GLU A 68 -0.70 15.95 6.87
C GLU A 68 -2.10 15.62 6.33
N SER A 69 -2.39 15.86 5.05
CA SER A 69 -3.76 15.72 4.52
C SER A 69 -3.88 14.84 3.28
N ALA A 70 -2.83 14.72 2.46
CA ALA A 70 -2.88 13.95 1.21
C ALA A 70 -3.06 12.44 1.48
N LEU A 71 -4.32 12.00 1.61
CA LEU A 71 -4.75 10.70 2.13
C LEU A 71 -4.82 9.65 1.02
N CYS A 72 -4.30 8.46 1.30
CA CYS A 72 -4.53 7.29 0.48
C CYS A 72 -5.86 6.63 0.87
N PRO A 73 -6.82 6.45 -0.05
CA PRO A 73 -8.14 5.91 0.28
C PRO A 73 -8.13 4.43 0.66
N VAL A 74 -7.02 3.73 0.45
CA VAL A 74 -6.90 2.28 0.73
C VAL A 74 -6.26 2.01 2.07
N CYS A 75 -5.09 2.59 2.32
CA CYS A 75 -4.31 2.29 3.53
C CYS A 75 -4.39 3.39 4.61
N GLY A 76 -5.04 4.52 4.31
CA GLY A 76 -5.14 5.65 5.23
C GLY A 76 -3.84 6.44 5.41
N SER A 77 -2.77 6.12 4.68
CA SER A 77 -1.52 6.88 4.77
C SER A 77 -1.67 8.31 4.28
N ILE A 78 -1.04 9.26 4.98
CA ILE A 78 -0.84 10.62 4.50
C ILE A 78 0.55 10.79 3.86
N ALA A 79 0.84 11.96 3.29
CA ALA A 79 2.11 12.21 2.60
C ALA A 79 3.32 12.05 3.53
N ARG A 80 3.22 12.44 4.82
CA ARG A 80 4.26 12.19 5.82
C ARG A 80 4.59 10.70 5.95
N ASP A 81 3.59 9.84 6.11
CA ASP A 81 3.81 8.39 6.30
C ASP A 81 4.46 7.78 5.06
N ARG A 82 3.99 8.19 3.87
CA ARG A 82 4.59 7.78 2.60
C ARG A 82 6.05 8.22 2.47
N PHE A 83 6.38 9.42 2.92
CA PHE A 83 7.77 9.90 2.92
C PHE A 83 8.66 9.08 3.86
N LEU A 84 8.21 8.81 5.09
CA LEU A 84 8.95 7.97 6.05
C LEU A 84 9.16 6.55 5.51
N TYR A 85 8.12 5.96 4.93
CA TYR A 85 8.19 4.63 4.31
C TYR A 85 9.15 4.62 3.09
N TRP A 86 9.16 5.71 2.31
CA TRP A 86 10.11 5.87 1.21
C TRP A 86 11.55 5.93 1.73
N CYS A 87 11.80 6.71 2.79
CA CYS A 87 13.11 6.78 3.43
C CYS A 87 13.56 5.40 3.91
N TRP A 88 12.70 4.65 4.58
CA TRP A 88 13.01 3.29 5.02
C TRP A 88 13.37 2.38 3.84
N THR A 89 12.50 2.29 2.84
CA THR A 89 12.71 1.39 1.68
C THR A 89 13.90 1.76 0.80
N LYS A 90 14.32 3.03 0.78
CA LYS A 90 15.47 3.50 -0.01
C LYS A 90 16.79 3.49 0.73
N ARG A 91 16.78 3.65 2.05
CA ARG A 91 18.00 3.77 2.85
C ARG A 91 18.41 2.47 3.51
N THR A 92 17.52 1.47 3.57
CA THR A 92 17.83 0.16 4.12
C THR A 92 17.58 -0.94 3.10
N SER A 93 18.52 -1.88 3.01
CA SER A 93 18.29 -3.16 2.34
C SER A 93 17.08 -3.86 2.95
N TYR A 94 16.38 -4.61 2.13
CA TYR A 94 15.27 -5.42 2.63
C TYR A 94 15.82 -6.62 3.39
N ASP A 95 15.35 -6.76 4.62
CA ASP A 95 15.58 -7.93 5.46
C ASP A 95 14.22 -8.40 5.99
N PRO A 96 13.78 -9.63 5.67
CA PRO A 96 12.52 -10.18 6.18
C PRO A 96 12.49 -10.37 7.70
N GLU A 97 13.63 -10.43 8.36
CA GLU A 97 13.78 -10.62 9.82
C GLU A 97 14.04 -9.30 10.56
N ALA A 98 14.01 -8.16 9.87
CA ALA A 98 14.18 -6.86 10.52
C ALA A 98 13.04 -6.59 11.52
N ALA A 99 13.41 -6.17 12.73
CA ALA A 99 12.46 -5.66 13.71
C ALA A 99 12.11 -4.19 13.40
N VAL A 100 10.82 -3.88 13.31
CA VAL A 100 10.29 -2.54 13.06
C VAL A 100 9.34 -2.15 14.18
N LEU A 101 9.72 -1.13 14.94
CA LEU A 101 8.86 -0.45 15.91
C LEU A 101 8.26 0.81 15.27
N GLU A 102 6.94 0.84 15.10
CA GLU A 102 6.22 2.06 14.74
C GLU A 102 5.78 2.81 15.99
N THR A 103 6.26 4.04 16.13
CA THR A 103 5.86 4.94 17.22
C THR A 103 4.74 5.86 16.76
N SER A 104 3.67 5.96 17.54
CA SER A 104 2.45 6.71 17.18
C SER A 104 1.75 6.20 15.90
N PRO A 105 1.30 4.93 15.87
CA PRO A 105 0.66 4.35 14.69
C PRO A 105 -0.66 5.08 14.39
N ARG A 106 -0.79 5.58 13.16
CA ARG A 106 -2.00 6.29 12.69
C ARG A 106 -2.86 5.47 11.73
N MET A 107 -2.29 4.44 11.12
CA MET A 107 -2.99 3.58 10.15
C MET A 107 -3.69 2.41 10.85
N GLY A 108 -4.79 1.95 10.25
CA GLY A 108 -5.70 0.95 10.84
C GLY A 108 -5.23 -0.50 10.73
N GLY A 109 -6.11 -1.43 11.12
CA GLY A 109 -5.82 -2.87 11.21
C GLY A 109 -5.24 -3.49 9.94
N LEU A 110 -5.82 -3.18 8.78
CA LEU A 110 -5.32 -3.72 7.50
C LEU A 110 -3.85 -3.35 7.25
N TYR A 111 -3.42 -2.13 7.60
CA TYR A 111 -2.02 -1.75 7.48
C TYR A 111 -1.13 -2.60 8.39
N ARG A 112 -1.54 -2.80 9.64
CA ARG A 112 -0.78 -3.59 10.62
C ARG A 112 -0.65 -5.03 10.18
N GLU A 113 -1.75 -5.65 9.73
CA GLU A 113 -1.74 -7.00 9.15
C GLU A 113 -0.74 -7.12 8.00
N ARG A 114 -0.71 -6.12 7.11
CA ARG A 114 0.21 -6.09 5.97
C ARG A 114 1.67 -5.88 6.39
N MET A 115 1.93 -5.15 7.48
CA MET A 115 3.27 -4.95 8.02
C MET A 115 3.81 -6.21 8.73
N ILE A 116 2.98 -6.89 9.52
CA ILE A 116 3.33 -8.18 10.17
C ILE A 116 3.68 -9.25 9.12
N GLN A 117 3.06 -9.19 7.94
CA GLN A 117 3.39 -10.10 6.83
C GLN A 117 4.72 -9.76 6.12
N ARG A 118 5.33 -8.59 6.39
CA ARG A 118 6.53 -8.10 5.71
C ARG A 118 7.81 -8.26 6.53
N VAL A 119 7.72 -8.04 7.84
CA VAL A 119 8.82 -7.90 8.80
C VAL A 119 8.32 -8.24 10.21
N ASP A 120 9.23 -8.33 11.19
CA ASP A 120 8.87 -8.41 12.61
C ASP A 120 8.38 -7.04 13.10
N TYR A 121 7.07 -6.81 13.02
CA TYR A 121 6.45 -5.51 13.21
C TYR A 121 5.76 -5.39 14.56
N THR A 122 6.06 -4.31 15.29
CA THR A 122 5.41 -3.93 16.54
C THR A 122 5.01 -2.45 16.54
N CYS A 123 4.03 -2.09 17.38
CA CYS A 123 3.55 -0.72 17.54
C CYS A 123 3.61 -0.29 19.01
N SER A 124 3.89 0.99 19.24
CA SER A 124 3.94 1.55 20.61
C SER A 124 2.58 1.72 21.29
N ASP A 125 1.47 1.37 20.63
CA ASP A 125 0.13 1.39 21.24
C ASP A 125 -0.28 0.03 21.83
N TYR A 126 0.65 -0.92 21.82
CA TYR A 126 0.55 -2.19 22.56
C TYR A 126 1.21 -2.13 23.95
N ASP A 127 1.84 -1.01 24.29
CA ASP A 127 2.35 -0.66 25.62
C ASP A 127 1.40 0.31 26.34
#